data_AF-A0A857DCZ3-F1
#
_entry.id   AF-A0A857DCZ3-F1
#
_cell.length_a   1.000
_cell.length_b   1.000
_cell.length_c   1.000
_cell.angle_alpha   90.00
_cell.angle_beta   90.00
_cell.angle_gamma   90.00
#
_symmetry.space_group_name_H-M   'P 1'
#
loop_
_entity.id
_entity.type
_entity.pdbx_description
1 polymer ?
#
loop_
_entity_poly.entity_id
_entity_poly.type
_entity_poly.pdbx_seq_one_letter_code
_entity_poly.pdbx_strand_id
1 'polypeptide(L)'
;MKNKIKNKLIKEFGSLRFWLINLGFLILGITLFLLSYFYKNSDSNYARRTLLDSISFSSYIVALVSILFIVFKLGFLSNVIKNFKEGRASYKKAAEERKLKKMTPKEKEVYLKLQKKDLEKKQNQPKKTLFPFIFVFLLYGIPSIVFIIIALTV
;
A
#
# COMPACT_ATOMS: atom_id res chain seq x y z
N MET A 1 22.09 -16.49 8.70
CA MET A 1 20.69 -16.06 8.38
C MET A 1 20.28 -14.72 9.00
N LYS A 2 20.64 -14.42 10.26
CA LYS A 2 20.34 -13.14 10.96
C LYS A 2 20.72 -11.86 10.17
N ASN A 3 21.89 -11.84 9.52
CA ASN A 3 22.34 -10.66 8.76
C ASN A 3 21.47 -10.34 7.53
N LYS A 4 20.83 -11.33 6.91
CA LYS A 4 19.97 -11.10 5.73
C LYS A 4 18.66 -10.41 6.11
N ILE A 5 18.05 -10.78 7.24
CA ILE A 5 16.80 -10.17 7.73
C ILE A 5 17.07 -8.73 8.17
N LYS A 6 18.13 -8.51 8.93
CA LYS A 6 18.55 -7.16 9.38
C LYS A 6 18.78 -6.22 8.19
N ASN A 7 19.56 -6.65 7.21
CA ASN A 7 19.84 -5.83 6.02
C ASN A 7 18.58 -5.54 5.19
N LYS A 8 17.65 -6.50 5.13
CA LYS A 8 16.36 -6.30 4.45
C LYS A 8 15.51 -5.25 5.17
N LEU A 9 15.40 -5.33 6.51
CA LEU A 9 14.66 -4.35 7.30
C LEU A 9 15.24 -2.95 7.15
N ILE A 10 16.56 -2.80 7.28
CA ILE A 10 17.25 -1.51 7.10
C ILE A 10 16.92 -0.90 5.73
N LYS A 11 16.93 -1.72 4.67
CA LYS A 11 16.57 -1.27 3.32
C LYS A 11 15.11 -0.83 3.20
N GLU A 12 14.18 -1.53 3.83
CA GLU A 12 12.76 -1.17 3.79
C GLU A 12 12.49 0.12 4.58
N PHE A 13 13.06 0.26 5.79
CA PHE A 13 12.96 1.47 6.62
C PHE A 13 13.66 2.67 5.98
N GLY A 14 14.73 2.47 5.21
CA GLY A 14 15.41 3.54 4.47
C GLY A 14 14.68 3.98 3.20
N SER A 15 13.58 3.33 2.81
CA SER A 15 12.91 3.65 1.56
C SER A 15 12.00 4.87 1.70
N LEU A 16 12.11 5.83 0.77
CA LEU A 16 11.22 7.01 0.72
C LEU A 16 9.74 6.61 0.65
N ARG A 17 9.45 5.50 -0.05
CA ARG A 17 8.11 4.92 -0.13
C ARG A 17 7.56 4.52 1.23
N PHE A 18 8.39 3.93 2.09
CA PHE A 18 7.98 3.55 3.45
C PHE A 18 7.56 4.79 4.23
N TRP A 19 8.38 5.83 4.23
CA TRP A 19 8.10 7.08 4.94
C TRP A 19 6.87 7.81 4.39
N LEU A 20 6.70 7.91 3.07
CA LEU A 20 5.51 8.55 2.48
C LEU A 20 4.22 7.84 2.89
N ILE A 21 4.20 6.51 2.86
CA ILE A 21 3.01 5.75 3.24
C ILE A 21 2.72 5.94 4.73
N ASN A 22 3.72 5.78 5.59
CA ASN A 22 3.55 5.96 7.04
C ASN A 22 3.12 7.38 7.40
N LEU A 23 3.70 8.39 6.76
CA LEU A 23 3.33 9.79 6.96
C LEU A 23 1.86 10.04 6.56
N GLY A 24 1.40 9.46 5.46
CA GLY A 24 -0.01 9.56 5.05
C GLY A 24 -0.96 8.96 6.08
N PHE A 25 -0.63 7.78 6.63
CA PHE A 25 -1.42 7.16 7.70
C PHE A 25 -1.33 7.91 9.03
N LEU A 26 -0.18 8.51 9.34
CA LEU A 26 0.00 9.35 10.52
C LEU A 26 -0.89 10.59 10.45
N ILE A 27 -0.87 11.29 9.30
CA ILE A 27 -1.73 12.47 9.07
C ILE A 27 -3.21 12.07 9.17
N LEU A 28 -3.60 10.95 8.57
CA LEU A 28 -4.97 10.43 8.67
C LEU A 28 -5.35 10.17 10.13
N GLY A 29 -4.49 9.49 10.90
CA GLY A 29 -4.72 9.19 12.30
C GLY A 29 -4.85 10.44 13.17
N ILE A 30 -3.96 11.42 12.99
CA ILE A 30 -4.03 12.71 13.70
C ILE A 30 -5.33 13.44 13.34
N THR A 31 -5.70 13.47 12.06
CA THR A 31 -6.94 14.13 11.60
C THR A 31 -8.17 13.51 12.24
N LEU A 32 -8.28 12.18 12.24
CA LEU A 32 -9.39 11.46 12.87
C LEU A 32 -9.41 11.65 14.39
N PHE A 33 -8.25 11.65 15.03
CA PHE A 33 -8.13 11.93 16.46
C PHE A 33 -8.64 13.33 16.79
N LEU A 34 -8.19 14.36 16.07
CA LEU A 34 -8.62 15.74 16.30
C LEU A 34 -10.12 15.90 16.05
N LEU A 35 -10.65 15.33 14.95
CA LEU A 35 -12.09 15.36 14.66
C LEU A 35 -12.90 14.73 15.79
N SER A 36 -12.53 13.53 16.26
CA SER A 36 -13.20 12.87 17.37
C SER A 36 -13.10 13.67 18.67
N TYR A 37 -11.91 14.21 18.95
CA TYR A 37 -11.67 14.96 20.17
C TYR A 37 -12.51 16.24 20.22
N PHE A 38 -12.50 17.06 19.16
CA PHE A 38 -13.27 18.30 19.12
C PHE A 38 -14.78 18.04 19.07
N TYR A 39 -15.22 17.00 18.35
CA TYR A 39 -16.63 16.63 18.32
C TYR A 39 -17.15 16.27 19.72
N LYS A 40 -16.42 15.42 20.45
CA LYS A 40 -16.84 14.98 21.79
C LYS A 40 -16.64 16.05 22.87
N ASN A 41 -15.64 16.92 22.74
CA ASN A 41 -15.40 17.99 23.71
C ASN A 41 -16.41 19.15 23.59
N SER A 42 -17.20 19.18 22.51
CA SER A 42 -18.32 20.11 22.36
C SER A 42 -19.53 19.73 23.22
N ASP A 43 -19.58 18.50 23.74
CA ASP A 43 -20.69 17.98 24.54
C ASP A 43 -20.31 17.99 26.04
N SER A 44 -21.01 18.78 26.84
CA SER A 44 -20.64 19.10 28.24
C SER A 44 -20.68 17.90 29.19
N ASN A 45 -21.27 16.79 28.78
CA ASN A 45 -21.42 15.58 29.60
C ASN A 45 -20.26 14.56 29.48
N TYR A 46 -19.29 14.74 28.57
CA TYR A 46 -18.33 13.66 28.21
C TYR A 46 -16.85 13.92 28.55
N ALA A 47 -16.51 15.02 29.22
CA ALA A 47 -15.14 15.56 29.32
C ALA A 47 -14.04 14.61 29.86
N ARG A 48 -14.36 13.56 30.64
CA ARG A 48 -13.33 12.69 31.27
C ARG A 48 -12.91 11.46 30.46
N ARG A 49 -13.72 10.97 29.50
CA ARG A 49 -13.36 9.82 28.63
C ARG A 49 -12.96 10.22 27.21
N THR A 50 -13.04 11.52 26.89
CA THR A 50 -12.86 12.08 25.55
C THR A 50 -11.54 11.69 24.88
N LEU A 51 -10.42 11.71 25.63
CA LEU A 51 -9.09 11.47 25.06
C LEU A 51 -8.86 10.01 24.69
N LEU A 52 -9.05 9.09 25.64
CA LEU A 52 -8.86 7.65 25.41
C LEU A 52 -9.81 7.14 24.32
N ASP A 53 -11.05 7.60 24.32
CA ASP A 53 -12.00 7.20 23.29
C ASP A 53 -11.59 7.74 21.91
N SER A 54 -11.07 8.96 21.83
CA SER A 54 -10.66 9.55 20.54
C SER A 54 -9.40 8.91 19.98
N ILE A 55 -8.45 8.53 20.86
CA ILE A 55 -7.27 7.74 20.48
C ILE A 55 -7.69 6.34 20.01
N SER A 56 -8.61 5.71 20.74
CA SER A 56 -9.11 4.37 20.38
C SER A 56 -9.84 4.41 19.04
N PHE A 57 -10.75 5.36 18.86
CA PHE A 57 -11.51 5.55 17.62
C PHE A 57 -10.58 5.76 16.41
N SER A 58 -9.63 6.69 16.50
CA SER A 58 -8.70 6.94 15.41
C SER A 58 -7.83 5.72 15.10
N SER A 59 -7.36 5.02 16.14
CA SER A 59 -6.57 3.79 15.99
C SER A 59 -7.35 2.67 15.32
N TYR A 60 -8.62 2.47 15.68
CA TYR A 60 -9.50 1.47 15.06
C TYR A 60 -9.70 1.73 13.58
N ILE A 61 -10.02 2.97 13.21
CA ILE A 61 -10.23 3.33 11.80
C ILE A 61 -8.94 3.17 11.01
N VAL A 62 -7.81 3.67 11.51
CA VAL A 62 -6.53 3.53 10.82
C VAL A 62 -6.14 2.05 10.67
N ALA A 63 -6.36 1.23 11.70
CA ALA A 63 -6.12 -0.21 11.63
C ALA A 63 -7.00 -0.88 10.56
N LEU A 64 -8.31 -0.60 10.54
CA LEU A 64 -9.23 -1.14 9.53
C LEU A 64 -8.86 -0.72 8.10
N VAL A 65 -8.55 0.56 7.89
CA VAL A 65 -8.10 1.06 6.59
C VAL A 65 -6.80 0.35 6.18
N SER A 66 -5.85 0.17 7.09
CA SER A 66 -4.61 -0.54 6.79
C SER A 66 -4.84 -2.00 6.37
N ILE A 67 -5.79 -2.70 7.01
CA ILE A 67 -6.21 -4.07 6.62
C ILE A 67 -6.79 -4.04 5.21
N LEU A 68 -7.70 -3.11 4.91
CA LEU A 68 -8.27 -2.96 3.56
C LEU A 68 -7.18 -2.82 2.52
N PHE A 69 -6.18 -1.95 2.74
CA PHE A 69 -5.04 -1.81 1.82
C PHE A 69 -4.22 -3.09 1.65
N ILE A 70 -4.02 -3.86 2.73
CA ILE A 70 -3.33 -5.16 2.68
C ILE A 70 -4.13 -6.15 1.83
N VAL A 71 -5.43 -6.30 2.09
CA VAL A 71 -6.34 -7.20 1.36
C VAL A 71 -6.44 -6.81 -0.10
N PHE A 72 -6.64 -5.52 -0.40
CA PHE A 72 -6.69 -5.00 -1.77
C PHE A 72 -5.41 -5.34 -2.51
N LYS A 73 -4.25 -5.17 -1.88
CA LYS A 73 -2.97 -5.44 -2.53
C LYS A 73 -2.63 -6.92 -2.67
N LEU A 74 -3.18 -7.79 -1.80
CA LEU A 74 -2.96 -9.23 -1.85
C LEU A 74 -3.84 -9.92 -2.92
N GLY A 75 -5.15 -9.66 -2.95
CA GLY A 75 -6.08 -10.46 -3.76
C GLY A 75 -6.83 -9.69 -4.85
N PHE A 76 -7.39 -8.53 -4.50
CA PHE A 76 -8.32 -7.85 -5.40
C PHE A 76 -7.61 -7.10 -6.52
N LEU A 77 -6.63 -6.26 -6.15
CA LEU A 77 -5.94 -5.39 -7.08
C LEU A 77 -5.00 -6.18 -8.01
N SER A 78 -4.44 -7.30 -7.56
CA SER A 78 -3.61 -8.17 -8.40
C SER A 78 -4.42 -8.77 -9.55
N ASN A 79 -5.63 -9.26 -9.28
CA ASN A 79 -6.53 -9.82 -10.28
C ASN A 79 -7.10 -8.74 -11.22
N VAL A 80 -7.55 -7.60 -10.68
CA VAL A 80 -8.04 -6.49 -11.51
C VAL A 80 -6.93 -5.95 -12.42
N ILE A 81 -5.72 -5.75 -11.89
CA ILE A 81 -4.56 -5.32 -12.70
C ILE A 81 -4.21 -6.39 -13.74
N LYS A 82 -4.29 -7.68 -13.41
CA LYS A 82 -4.00 -8.76 -14.36
C LYS A 82 -4.99 -8.73 -15.52
N ASN A 83 -6.30 -8.71 -15.24
CA ASN A 83 -7.34 -8.67 -16.26
C ASN A 83 -7.22 -7.41 -17.14
N PHE A 84 -6.96 -6.26 -16.53
CA PHE A 84 -6.76 -5.01 -17.27
C PHE A 84 -5.48 -5.05 -18.13
N LYS A 85 -4.39 -5.63 -17.61
CA LYS A 85 -3.15 -5.82 -18.38
C LYS A 85 -3.34 -6.77 -19.54
N GLU A 86 -4.10 -7.85 -19.37
CA GLU A 86 -4.39 -8.81 -20.43
C GLU A 86 -5.22 -8.17 -21.55
N GLY A 87 -6.28 -7.43 -21.21
CA GLY A 87 -7.05 -6.68 -22.21
C GLY A 87 -6.20 -5.65 -22.97
N ARG A 88 -5.35 -4.90 -22.26
CA ARG A 88 -4.43 -3.93 -22.89
C ARG A 88 -3.33 -4.61 -23.70
N ALA A 89 -2.85 -5.78 -23.28
CA ALA A 89 -1.83 -6.55 -23.99
C ALA A 89 -2.36 -7.08 -25.32
N SER A 90 -3.61 -7.57 -25.37
CA SER A 90 -4.25 -7.96 -26.63
C SER A 90 -4.36 -6.79 -27.61
N TYR A 91 -4.79 -5.62 -27.13
CA TYR A 91 -4.86 -4.42 -27.98
C TYR A 91 -3.47 -3.99 -28.48
N LYS A 92 -2.46 -4.00 -27.60
CA LYS A 92 -1.07 -3.69 -27.98
C LYS A 92 -0.49 -4.68 -28.98
N LYS A 93 -0.73 -5.99 -28.81
CA LYS A 93 -0.27 -7.02 -29.75
C LYS A 93 -0.87 -6.80 -31.13
N ALA A 94 -2.17 -6.53 -31.22
CA ALA A 94 -2.82 -6.23 -32.50
C ALA A 94 -2.25 -4.97 -33.17
N ALA A 95 -1.94 -3.93 -32.39
CA ALA A 95 -1.30 -2.72 -32.90
C ALA A 95 0.17 -2.95 -33.31
N GLU A 96 0.92 -3.75 -32.57
CA GLU A 96 2.31 -4.11 -32.87
C GLU A 96 2.41 -5.00 -34.11
N GLU A 97 1.52 -5.98 -34.29
CA GLU A 97 1.46 -6.80 -35.51
C GLU A 97 1.20 -5.96 -36.76
N ARG A 98 0.31 -4.96 -36.67
CA ARG A 98 0.07 -4.02 -37.77
C ARG A 98 1.30 -3.16 -38.10
N LYS A 99 2.10 -2.79 -37.10
CA LYS A 99 3.38 -2.07 -37.31
C LYS A 99 4.45 -2.98 -37.91
N LEU A 100 4.60 -4.19 -37.39
CA LEU A 100 5.58 -5.18 -37.85
C LEU A 100 5.33 -5.63 -39.29
N LYS A 101 4.07 -5.68 -39.74
CA LYS A 101 3.71 -5.97 -41.14
C LYS A 101 4.14 -4.86 -42.12
N LYS A 102 4.37 -3.64 -41.64
CA LYS A 102 4.76 -2.47 -42.45
C LYS A 102 6.28 -2.21 -42.44
N MET A 103 7.05 -2.95 -41.65
CA MET A 103 8.50 -2.76 -41.51
C MET A 103 9.27 -3.65 -42.47
N THR A 104 10.43 -3.16 -42.91
CA THR A 104 11.38 -3.99 -43.67
C THR A 104 12.03 -5.04 -42.76
N PRO A 105 12.62 -6.12 -43.34
CA PRO A 105 13.23 -7.20 -42.55
C PRO A 105 14.34 -6.71 -41.59
N LYS A 106 15.16 -5.74 -42.03
CA LYS A 106 16.23 -5.15 -41.20
C LYS A 106 15.67 -4.32 -40.04
N GLU A 107 14.65 -3.49 -40.28
CA GLU A 107 14.02 -2.68 -39.24
C GLU A 107 13.32 -3.55 -38.19
N LYS A 108 12.69 -4.64 -38.64
CA LYS A 108 12.04 -5.62 -37.77
C LYS A 108 13.02 -6.25 -36.79
N GLU A 109 14.23 -6.59 -37.25
CA GLU A 109 15.26 -7.20 -36.41
C GLU A 109 15.78 -6.23 -35.32
N VAL A 110 16.01 -4.98 -35.69
CA VAL A 110 16.45 -3.93 -34.75
C VAL A 110 15.36 -3.64 -33.71
N TYR A 111 14.10 -3.55 -34.15
CA TYR A 111 12.96 -3.30 -33.27
C TYR A 111 12.77 -4.41 -32.22
N LEU A 112 12.89 -5.67 -32.64
CA LEU A 112 12.80 -6.82 -31.72
C LEU A 112 13.94 -6.84 -30.70
N LYS A 113 15.17 -6.49 -31.11
CA LYS A 113 16.32 -6.37 -30.20
C LYS A 113 16.11 -5.28 -29.15
N LEU A 114 15.52 -4.13 -29.51
CA LEU A 114 15.20 -3.06 -28.57
C LEU A 114 14.11 -3.45 -27.57
N GLN A 115 13.02 -4.09 -28.03
CA GLN A 115 11.98 -4.59 -27.13
C GLN A 115 12.54 -5.59 -26.11
N LYS A 116 13.44 -6.49 -26.52
CA LYS A 116 14.03 -7.49 -25.64
C LYS A 116 14.84 -6.83 -24.51
N LYS A 117 15.64 -5.81 -24.83
CA LYS A 117 16.38 -5.01 -23.83
C LYS A 117 15.44 -4.29 -22.85
N ASP A 118 14.31 -3.77 -23.32
CA ASP A 118 13.33 -3.11 -22.45
C ASP A 118 12.57 -4.07 -21.52
N LEU A 119 12.35 -5.31 -21.98
CA LEU A 119 11.75 -6.37 -21.15
C LEU A 119 12.72 -6.81 -20.04
N GLU A 120 14.01 -6.97 -20.37
CA GLU A 120 15.06 -7.29 -19.40
C GLU A 120 15.19 -6.20 -18.32
N LYS A 121 15.15 -4.92 -18.72
CA LYS A 121 15.12 -3.78 -17.77
C LYS A 121 13.92 -3.82 -16.83
N LYS A 122 12.74 -4.24 -17.31
CA LYS A 122 11.53 -4.34 -16.48
C LYS A 122 11.54 -5.54 -15.54
N GLN A 123 12.15 -6.65 -15.93
CA GLN A 123 12.29 -7.83 -15.07
C GLN A 123 13.21 -7.58 -13.87
N ASN A 124 14.19 -6.68 -14.02
CA ASN A 124 15.12 -6.31 -12.94
C ASN A 124 14.55 -5.30 -11.93
N GLN A 125 13.29 -4.86 -12.08
CA GLN A 125 12.70 -3.93 -11.11
C GLN A 125 12.36 -4.65 -9.79
N PRO A 126 12.68 -4.03 -8.63
CA PRO A 126 12.40 -4.63 -7.34
C PRO A 126 10.90 -4.83 -7.13
N LYS A 127 10.51 -6.05 -6.72
CA LYS A 127 9.11 -6.38 -6.40
C LYS A 127 8.60 -5.47 -5.29
N LYS A 128 7.44 -4.85 -5.50
CA LYS A 128 6.82 -3.94 -4.53
C LYS A 128 6.43 -4.69 -3.26
N THR A 129 7.10 -4.42 -2.15
CA THR A 129 6.83 -5.04 -0.85
C THR A 129 5.54 -4.50 -0.21
N LEU A 130 4.92 -5.31 0.66
CA LEU A 130 3.79 -4.97 1.52
C LEU A 130 4.20 -4.31 2.85
N PHE A 131 5.51 -4.25 3.11
CA PHE A 131 6.08 -3.89 4.41
C PHE A 131 5.52 -2.58 5.01
N PRO A 132 5.37 -1.46 4.27
CA PRO A 132 4.85 -0.23 4.86
C PRO A 132 3.44 -0.38 5.44
N PHE A 133 2.56 -1.14 4.79
CA PHE A 133 1.18 -1.35 5.24
C PHE A 133 1.10 -2.28 6.45
N ILE A 134 1.95 -3.32 6.46
CA ILE A 134 2.06 -4.22 7.61
C ILE A 134 2.59 -3.46 8.83
N PHE A 135 3.56 -2.57 8.63
CA PHE A 135 4.09 -1.75 9.72
C PHE A 135 3.02 -0.82 10.31
N VAL A 136 2.23 -0.13 9.48
CA VAL A 136 1.09 0.68 9.94
C VAL A 136 0.10 -0.17 10.72
N PHE A 137 -0.26 -1.36 10.20
CA PHE A 137 -1.16 -2.27 10.91
C PHE A 137 -0.61 -2.68 12.28
N LEU A 138 0.70 -2.95 12.40
CA LEU A 138 1.29 -3.26 13.70
C LEU A 138 1.24 -2.05 14.65
N LEU A 139 1.52 -0.85 14.14
CA LEU A 139 1.54 0.38 14.92
C LEU A 139 0.17 0.73 15.51
N TYR A 140 -0.91 0.61 14.73
CA TYR A 140 -2.26 0.99 15.16
C TYR A 140 -3.12 -0.20 15.59
N GLY A 141 -2.88 -1.38 15.03
CA GLY A 141 -3.64 -2.60 15.31
C GLY A 141 -3.32 -3.22 16.67
N ILE A 142 -2.05 -3.25 17.09
CA ILE A 142 -1.70 -3.78 18.42
C ILE A 142 -2.35 -2.95 19.54
N PRO A 143 -2.21 -1.60 19.58
CA PRO A 143 -2.91 -0.78 20.57
C PRO A 143 -4.43 -0.92 20.48
N SER A 144 -4.99 -1.03 19.27
CA SER A 144 -6.42 -1.27 19.09
C SER A 144 -6.90 -2.55 19.78
N ILE A 145 -6.18 -3.66 19.64
CA ILE A 145 -6.54 -4.91 20.31
C ILE A 145 -6.52 -4.73 21.83
N VAL A 146 -5.52 -4.01 22.37
CA VAL A 146 -5.45 -3.71 23.81
C VAL A 146 -6.65 -2.87 24.26
N PHE A 147 -7.02 -1.83 23.52
CA PHE A 147 -8.19 -1.01 23.85
C PHE A 147 -9.51 -1.78 23.79
N ILE A 148 -9.66 -2.71 22.83
CA ILE A 148 -10.82 -3.60 22.76
C ILE A 148 -10.91 -4.47 24.00
N ILE A 149 -9.80 -5.08 24.43
CA ILE A 149 -9.75 -5.91 25.63
C ILE A 149 -10.17 -5.09 26.86
N ILE A 150 -9.58 -3.91 27.05
CA ILE A 150 -9.91 -3.00 28.16
C ILE A 150 -11.42 -2.68 28.15
N ALA A 151 -11.97 -2.33 26.99
CA ALA A 151 -13.38 -1.98 26.85
C ALA A 151 -14.35 -3.16 27.07
N LEU A 152 -13.91 -4.41 26.90
CA LEU A 152 -14.71 -5.60 27.19
C LEU A 152 -14.62 -6.04 28.65
N THR A 153 -13.55 -5.68 29.35
CA THR A 153 -13.30 -6.06 30.75
C THR A 153 -13.80 -5.04 31.78
N VAL A 154 -14.10 -3.80 31.36
CA VAL A 154 -14.59 -2.69 32.19
C VAL A 154 -16.06 -2.46 31.90
#